data_AF-A0A1L7UD84-F1
#
_entry.id   AF-A0A1L7UD84-F1
#
_cell.length_a   1.000
_cell.length_b   1.000
_cell.length_c   1.000
_cell.angle_alpha   90.00
_cell.angle_beta   90.00
_cell.angle_gamma   90.00
#
_symmetry.space_group_name_H-M   'P 1'
#
loop_
_entity.id
_entity.type
_entity.pdbx_description
1 polymer ?
#
loop_
_entity_poly.entity_id
_entity_poly.type
_entity_poly.pdbx_seq_one_letter_code
_entity_poly.pdbx_strand_id
1 'polypeptide(L)'
;MSQSSEATKLAQRALEEQGPLKEVETNIVGIDGHRFRINYGVPQEVTDRLNALCNQDEVKYEDIPDDLKAYEVKEDSNDGNIENSGK
;
A
#
# COMPACT_ATOMS: atom_id res chain seq x y z
N MET A 1 24.05 17.41 -25.13
CA MET A 1 22.67 17.76 -25.52
C MET A 1 21.88 16.47 -25.55
N SER A 2 21.06 16.22 -24.53
CA SER A 2 20.34 14.94 -24.37
C SER A 2 19.25 14.82 -25.43
N GLN A 3 19.42 13.89 -26.37
CA GLN A 3 18.34 13.49 -27.27
C GLN A 3 17.30 12.73 -26.45
N SER A 4 16.26 13.44 -26.00
CA SER A 4 15.01 12.81 -25.57
C SER A 4 14.45 12.05 -26.76
N SER A 5 14.53 10.72 -26.72
CA SER A 5 13.93 9.84 -27.74
C SER A 5 12.43 10.13 -27.87
N GLU A 6 11.88 10.16 -29.09
CA GLU A 6 10.44 10.37 -29.30
C GLU A 6 9.59 9.35 -28.53
N ALA A 7 10.13 8.16 -28.26
CA ALA A 7 9.50 7.11 -27.46
C ALA A 7 9.15 7.57 -26.03
N THR A 8 10.02 8.36 -25.37
CA THR A 8 9.73 8.85 -24.02
C THR A 8 8.71 9.98 -24.00
N LYS A 9 8.60 10.77 -25.08
CA LYS A 9 7.52 11.76 -25.22
C LYS A 9 6.17 11.10 -25.50
N LEU A 10 6.16 10.01 -26.27
CA LEU A 10 4.95 9.24 -26.57
C LEU A 10 4.43 8.46 -25.35
N ALA A 11 5.33 7.99 -24.47
CA ALA A 11 4.94 7.40 -23.20
C ALA A 11 4.38 8.43 -22.20
N GLN A 12 4.99 9.62 -22.11
CA GLN A 12 4.50 10.69 -21.23
C GLN A 12 3.09 11.17 -21.62
N ARG A 13 2.85 11.44 -22.91
CA ARG A 13 1.50 11.86 -23.37
C ARG A 13 0.42 10.81 -23.11
N ALA A 14 0.78 9.52 -23.17
CA ALA A 14 -0.17 8.42 -22.95
C ALA A 14 -0.54 8.27 -21.47
N LEU A 15 0.38 8.61 -20.56
CA LEU A 15 0.10 8.71 -19.13
C LEU A 15 -0.75 9.96 -18.81
N GLU A 16 -0.51 11.07 -19.52
CA GLU A 16 -1.30 12.31 -19.37
C GLU A 16 -2.75 12.18 -19.91
N GLU A 17 -2.99 11.38 -20.96
CA GLU A 17 -4.34 11.11 -21.49
C GLU A 17 -5.22 10.27 -20.55
N GLN A 18 -4.64 9.49 -19.63
CA GLN A 18 -5.43 8.66 -18.69
C GLN A 18 -5.98 9.43 -17.48
N GLY A 19 -5.75 10.75 -17.41
CA GLY A 19 -6.14 11.55 -16.26
C GLY A 19 -5.33 11.18 -15.00
N PRO A 20 -5.42 11.97 -13.92
CA PRO A 20 -4.77 11.62 -12.68
C PRO A 20 -5.29 10.24 -12.24
N LEU A 21 -4.37 9.29 -12.04
CA LEU A 21 -4.68 8.02 -11.40
C LEU A 21 -5.46 8.36 -10.13
N LYS A 22 -6.69 7.85 -10.02
CA LYS A 22 -7.55 8.09 -8.87
C LYS A 22 -6.75 7.68 -7.63
N GLU A 23 -6.46 8.62 -6.74
CA GLU A 23 -5.83 8.32 -5.45
C GLU A 23 -6.68 7.25 -4.77
N VAL A 24 -6.14 6.03 -4.75
CA VAL A 24 -6.79 4.91 -4.08
C VAL A 24 -6.46 5.05 -2.60
N GLU A 25 -7.50 5.17 -1.77
CA GLU A 25 -7.35 5.22 -0.33
C GLU A 25 -6.57 3.99 0.14
N THR A 26 -5.58 4.23 1.01
CA THR A 26 -4.67 3.20 1.51
C THR A 26 -5.48 2.09 2.18
N ASN A 27 -5.34 0.85 1.69
CA ASN A 27 -6.13 -0.27 2.18
C ASN A 27 -5.49 -0.99 3.38
N ILE A 28 -4.21 -0.73 3.63
CA ILE A 28 -3.38 -1.44 4.61
C ILE A 28 -2.48 -0.44 5.33
N VAL A 29 -2.33 -0.59 6.65
CA VAL A 29 -1.39 0.16 7.46
C VAL A 29 -0.28 -0.76 8.00
N GLY A 30 0.93 -0.22 8.13
CA GLY A 30 2.08 -0.95 8.67
C GLY A 30 2.41 -0.48 10.09
N ILE A 31 2.40 -1.38 11.07
CA ILE A 31 2.77 -1.08 12.47
C ILE A 31 3.75 -2.17 12.93
N ASP A 32 4.93 -1.77 13.39
CA ASP A 32 5.98 -2.69 13.90
C ASP A 32 6.36 -3.82 12.92
N GLY A 33 6.26 -3.57 11.60
CA GLY A 33 6.51 -4.58 10.56
C GLY A 33 5.32 -5.51 10.25
N HIS A 34 4.22 -5.36 10.97
CA HIS A 34 2.96 -6.06 10.71
C HIS A 34 2.02 -5.22 9.85
N ARG A 35 1.26 -5.86 8.97
CA ARG A 35 0.34 -5.21 8.03
C ARG A 35 -1.09 -5.43 8.50
N PHE A 36 -1.90 -4.39 8.58
CA PHE A 36 -3.30 -4.47 9.03
C PHE A 36 -4.23 -3.89 7.98
N ARG A 37 -5.33 -4.58 7.72
CA ARG A 37 -6.37 -4.10 6.82
C ARG A 37 -7.17 -3.00 7.51
N ILE A 38 -7.29 -1.85 6.86
CA ILE A 38 -7.99 -0.68 7.38
C ILE A 38 -9.14 -0.21 6.48
N ASN A 39 -9.41 -0.94 5.40
CA ASN A 39 -10.46 -0.62 4.43
C ASN A 39 -11.31 -1.87 4.12
N TYR A 40 -12.46 -1.70 3.46
CA TYR A 40 -13.44 -2.72 3.04
C TYR A 40 -13.61 -3.91 4.01
N GLY A 41 -14.68 -3.87 4.81
CA GLY A 41 -15.00 -4.91 5.79
C GLY A 41 -14.40 -4.65 7.18
N VAL A 42 -13.84 -3.46 7.38
CA VAL A 42 -13.26 -3.00 8.65
C VAL A 42 -14.11 -1.85 9.18
N PRO A 43 -14.55 -1.89 10.44
CA PRO A 43 -15.27 -0.78 11.06
C PRO A 43 -14.42 0.50 11.08
N GLN A 44 -15.05 1.66 10.86
CA GLN A 44 -14.36 2.97 10.88
C GLN A 44 -13.54 3.19 12.17
N GLU A 45 -14.05 2.73 13.33
CA GLU A 45 -13.36 2.84 14.61
C GLU A 45 -12.03 2.06 14.63
N VAL A 46 -12.01 0.87 14.02
CA VAL A 46 -10.80 0.04 13.88
C VAL A 46 -9.79 0.74 12.97
N THR A 47 -10.26 1.27 11.84
CA THR A 47 -9.46 2.06 10.89
C THR A 47 -8.81 3.27 11.55
N ASP A 48 -9.56 4.04 12.34
CA ASP A 48 -9.07 5.25 13.01
C ASP A 48 -8.01 4.91 14.06
N ARG A 49 -8.27 3.87 14.88
CA ARG A 49 -7.33 3.39 15.90
C ARG A 49 -6.02 2.86 15.29
N LEU A 50 -6.11 2.08 14.22
CA LEU A 50 -4.93 1.57 13.51
C LEU A 50 -4.12 2.70 12.86
N ASN A 51 -4.80 3.71 12.29
CA ASN A 51 -4.12 4.91 11.78
C ASN A 51 -3.46 5.70 12.91
N ALA A 52 -4.12 5.88 14.05
CA ALA A 52 -3.55 6.59 15.19
C ALA A 52 -2.28 5.89 15.71
N LEU A 53 -2.29 4.56 15.78
CA LEU A 53 -1.11 3.75 16.16
C LEU A 53 0.02 3.86 15.12
N CYS A 54 -0.31 3.87 13.83
CA CYS A 54 0.71 4.04 12.77
C CYS A 54 1.34 5.44 12.76
N ASN A 55 0.59 6.47 13.17
CA ASN A 55 1.10 7.83 13.28
C ASN A 55 1.91 8.07 14.57
N GLN A 56 2.01 7.07 15.46
CA GLN A 56 2.88 7.12 16.63
C GLN A 56 4.26 6.55 16.30
N ASP A 57 5.32 7.26 16.67
CA ASP A 57 6.72 6.89 16.35
C ASP A 57 7.22 5.57 16.98
N GLU A 58 6.64 5.12 18.10
CA GLU A 58 7.10 3.92 18.84
C GLU A 58 5.93 3.04 19.30
N VAL A 59 5.18 2.46 18.35
CA VAL A 59 4.18 1.42 18.65
C VAL A 59 4.73 0.04 18.32
N LYS A 60 4.71 -0.86 19.30
CA LYS A 60 5.06 -2.28 19.10
C LYS A 60 3.82 -3.10 18.81
N TYR A 61 4.00 -4.24 18.15
CA TYR A 61 2.91 -5.19 17.93
C TYR A 61 2.26 -5.66 19.25
N GLU A 62 3.04 -5.76 20.32
CA GLU A 62 2.56 -6.16 21.65
C GLU A 62 1.56 -5.15 22.25
N ASP A 63 1.71 -3.87 21.93
CA ASP A 63 0.81 -2.78 22.38
C ASP A 63 -0.50 -2.72 21.59
N ILE A 64 -0.56 -3.40 20.44
CA ILE A 64 -1.77 -3.46 19.62
C ILE A 64 -2.79 -4.40 20.30
N PRO A 65 -4.01 -3.92 20.61
CA PRO A 65 -5.05 -4.77 21.18
C PRO A 65 -5.46 -5.91 20.24
N ASP A 66 -5.83 -7.06 20.81
CA ASP A 66 -6.20 -8.27 20.07
C ASP A 66 -7.34 -8.06 19.05
N ASP A 67 -8.32 -7.21 19.39
CA ASP A 67 -9.39 -6.81 18.46
C ASP A 67 -8.86 -6.20 17.16
N LEU A 68 -7.75 -5.44 17.22
CA LEU A 68 -7.11 -4.88 16.03
C LEU A 68 -6.20 -5.91 15.34
N LYS A 69 -5.58 -6.81 16.11
CA LYS A 69 -4.78 -7.93 15.58
C LYS A 69 -5.59 -8.88 14.71
N ALA A 70 -6.89 -9.01 14.96
CA ALA A 70 -7.79 -9.79 14.10
C ALA A 70 -7.83 -9.31 12.63
N TYR A 71 -7.44 -8.05 12.38
CA TYR A 71 -7.36 -7.45 11.04
C TYR A 71 -5.97 -7.49 10.43
N GLU A 72 -5.01 -8.15 11.09
CA GLU A 72 -3.68 -8.38 10.55
C GLU A 72 -3.76 -9.21 9.26
N VAL A 73 -3.20 -8.64 8.20
CA VAL A 73 -3.02 -9.31 6.93
C VAL A 73 -1.68 -10.00 6.96
N LYS A 74 -1.71 -11.32 7.11
CA LYS A 74 -0.54 -12.13 6.83
C LYS A 74 -0.38 -12.13 5.33
N GLU A 75 0.64 -11.44 4.82
CA GLU A 75 1.14 -11.77 3.49
C GLU A 75 1.59 -13.23 3.54
N ASP A 76 0.72 -14.15 3.13
CA ASP A 76 1.21 -15.36 2.48
C ASP A 76 2.16 -14.85 1.40
N SER A 77 3.44 -15.19 1.53
CA SER A 77 4.55 -14.73 0.71
C SER A 77 4.46 -15.24 -0.75
N ASN A 78 3.32 -15.07 -1.42
CA ASN A 78 3.05 -15.65 -2.72
C ASN A 78 2.29 -14.71 -3.66
N ASP A 79 2.47 -13.40 -3.56
CA ASP A 79 2.09 -12.49 -4.64
C ASP A 79 3.33 -11.93 -5.34
N GLY A 80 3.72 -12.61 -6.42
CA GLY A 80 4.08 -11.87 -7.63
C GLY A 80 5.53 -11.56 -7.94
N ASN A 81 6.53 -12.35 -7.49
CA ASN A 81 7.75 -12.44 -8.30
C ASN A 81 7.42 -13.23 -9.57
N ILE A 82 6.69 -12.62 -10.51
CA ILE A 82 6.77 -13.01 -11.92
C ILE A 82 8.14 -12.51 -12.38
N GLU A 83 9.14 -13.31 -12.04
CA GLU A 83 10.42 -13.37 -12.71
C GLU A 83 10.12 -13.63 -14.18
N ASN A 84 9.92 -12.55 -14.95
CA ASN A 84 9.99 -12.59 -16.40
C ASN A 84 11.46 -12.80 -16.78
N SER A 85 11.95 -14.02 -16.55
CA SER A 85 13.12 -14.56 -17.23
C SER A 85 12.71 -14.87 -18.66
N GLY A 86 12.62 -13.81 -19.47
CA GLY A 86 12.51 -13.88 -20.92
C GLY A 86 13.85 -14.32 -21.49
N LYS A 87 13.88 -15.54 -22.02
CA LYS A 87 14.98 -16.15 -22.78
C LYS A 87 15.28 -15.42 -24.08
#